data_AF-A0A2H6F5D9-F1
#
_entry.id   AF-A0A2H6F5D9-F1
#
_cell.length_a   1.000
_cell.length_b   1.000
_cell.length_c   1.000
_cell.angle_alpha   90.00
_cell.angle_beta   90.00
_cell.angle_gamma   90.00
#
_symmetry.space_group_name_H-M   'P 1'
#
loop_
_entity.id
_entity.type
_entity.pdbx_description
1 polymer ?
#
loop_
_entity_poly.entity_id
_entity_poly.type
_entity_poly.pdbx_seq_one_letter_code
_entity_poly.pdbx_strand_id
1 'polypeptide(L)'
;MELGQKANVLFFDRKPASEKPWTKKLWIYDFRTNKDFTLKTNPLKREDLDEFVKCYNPENRHIRKPTWTEKKPDGRWRAFDYKELINRDKASLDIFWLKDESLEESENLPDPGIIAREIVEDLQDALAQFQLIAEDLGE
;
A
#
# COMPACT_ATOMS: atom_id res chain seq x y z
N MET A 1 -4.23 17.22 5.77
CA MET A 1 -4.17 15.85 5.25
C MET A 1 -4.49 15.90 3.76
N GLU A 2 -3.48 15.94 2.89
CA GLU A 2 -3.71 15.69 1.47
C GLU A 2 -3.92 14.18 1.29
N LEU A 3 -5.10 13.81 0.79
CA LEU A 3 -5.44 12.43 0.46
C LEU A 3 -4.53 11.96 -0.68
N GLY A 4 -3.61 11.05 -0.40
CA GLY A 4 -2.78 10.43 -1.43
C GLY A 4 -3.64 9.71 -2.47
N GLN A 5 -3.49 10.06 -3.75
CA GLN A 5 -4.21 9.38 -4.83
C GLN A 5 -3.73 7.92 -4.94
N LYS A 6 -4.68 6.97 -4.88
CA LYS A 6 -4.40 5.56 -5.16
C LYS A 6 -4.38 5.34 -6.67
N ALA A 7 -3.24 4.89 -7.20
CA ALA A 7 -3.07 4.59 -8.62
C ALA A 7 -2.66 3.12 -8.84
N ASN A 8 -2.98 2.59 -10.02
CA ASN A 8 -2.58 1.26 -10.50
C ASN A 8 -2.07 1.37 -11.94
N VAL A 9 -1.19 0.46 -12.36
CA VAL A 9 -0.73 0.34 -13.76
C VAL A 9 -1.21 -0.99 -14.33
N LEU A 10 -1.91 -0.92 -15.47
CA LEU A 10 -2.48 -2.09 -16.14
C LEU A 10 -1.64 -2.45 -17.38
N PHE A 11 -1.20 -3.70 -17.46
CA PHE A 11 -0.52 -4.26 -18.63
C PHE A 11 -1.41 -5.29 -19.30
N PHE A 12 -1.80 -5.05 -20.54
CA PHE A 12 -2.62 -5.97 -21.32
C PHE A 12 -2.33 -5.85 -22.81
N ASP A 13 -2.56 -6.93 -23.55
CA ASP A 13 -2.55 -6.89 -25.00
C ASP A 13 -3.96 -6.58 -25.50
N ARG A 14 -4.04 -5.77 -26.55
CA ARG A 14 -5.26 -5.68 -27.33
C ARG A 14 -5.53 -7.02 -28.01
N LYS A 15 -6.73 -7.58 -27.82
CA LYS A 15 -7.21 -8.79 -28.46
C LYS A 15 -8.55 -8.54 -29.15
N PRO A 16 -8.88 -9.24 -30.25
CA PRO A 16 -10.17 -9.11 -30.91
C PRO A 16 -11.31 -9.65 -30.04
N ALA A 17 -12.56 -9.37 -30.42
CA ALA A 17 -13.72 -9.97 -29.77
C ALA A 17 -13.66 -11.50 -29.86
N SER A 18 -14.08 -12.18 -28.78
CA SER A 18 -14.05 -13.64 -28.67
C SER A 18 -15.12 -14.07 -27.67
N GLU A 19 -15.79 -15.18 -27.97
CA GLU A 19 -16.71 -15.84 -27.02
C GLU A 19 -15.96 -16.39 -25.79
N LYS A 20 -14.70 -16.79 -25.98
CA LYS A 20 -13.82 -17.26 -24.90
C LYS A 20 -13.01 -16.09 -24.33
N PRO A 21 -12.98 -15.89 -23.01
CA PRO A 21 -12.17 -14.85 -22.38
C PRO A 21 -10.69 -14.99 -22.72
N TRP A 22 -10.02 -13.91 -23.12
CA TRP A 22 -8.59 -13.93 -23.42
C TRP A 22 -7.72 -14.03 -22.17
N THR A 23 -8.07 -13.29 -21.12
CA THR A 23 -7.33 -13.29 -19.85
C THR A 23 -7.63 -14.59 -19.10
N LYS A 24 -6.62 -15.44 -18.95
CA LYS A 24 -6.73 -16.69 -18.16
C LYS A 24 -6.16 -16.55 -16.76
N LYS A 25 -5.16 -15.69 -16.60
CA LYS A 25 -4.51 -15.39 -15.33
C LYS A 25 -4.26 -13.89 -15.23
N LEU A 26 -4.50 -13.32 -14.05
CA LEU A 26 -4.07 -11.99 -13.67
C LEU A 26 -2.87 -12.11 -12.73
N TRP A 27 -1.85 -11.29 -12.93
CA TRP A 27 -0.73 -11.18 -12.01
C TRP A 27 -0.75 -9.80 -11.38
N ILE A 28 -0.64 -9.75 -10.06
CA ILE A 28 -0.66 -8.51 -9.29
C ILE A 28 0.65 -8.41 -8.53
N TYR A 29 1.27 -7.22 -8.61
CA TYR A 29 2.39 -6.83 -7.78
C TYR A 29 1.93 -5.79 -6.76
N ASP A 30 2.03 -6.10 -5.48
CA ASP A 30 1.72 -5.15 -4.41
C ASP A 30 2.93 -4.26 -4.11
N PHE A 31 2.93 -3.08 -4.73
CA PHE A 31 3.87 -1.99 -4.47
C PHE A 31 3.22 -0.83 -3.71
N ARG A 32 2.25 -1.14 -2.85
CA ARG A 32 1.51 -0.16 -2.05
C ARG A 32 1.62 -0.45 -0.57
N THR A 33 1.32 -1.68 -0.16
CA THR A 33 1.24 -2.04 1.26
C THR A 33 2.61 -1.91 1.91
N ASN A 34 2.70 -1.20 3.04
CA ASN A 34 3.92 -0.92 3.79
C ASN A 34 5.03 -0.28 2.91
N LYS A 35 4.65 0.58 1.96
CA LYS A 35 5.57 1.40 1.17
C LYS A 35 5.34 2.87 1.50
N ASP A 36 6.38 3.52 1.99
CA ASP A 36 6.37 4.95 2.30
C ASP A 36 7.21 5.70 1.27
N PHE A 37 6.57 6.46 0.40
CA PHE A 37 7.25 7.32 -0.58
C PHE A 37 6.72 8.76 -0.43
N THR A 38 7.64 9.71 -0.36
CA THR A 38 7.31 11.14 -0.26
C THR A 38 8.09 11.91 -1.32
N LEU A 39 7.54 13.03 -1.80
CA LEU A 39 8.21 13.81 -2.84
C LEU A 39 9.52 14.46 -2.38
N LYS A 40 9.69 14.71 -1.08
CA LYS A 40 10.81 15.49 -0.53
C LYS A 40 11.86 14.63 0.19
N THR A 41 11.43 13.71 1.05
CA THR A 41 12.33 12.99 1.96
C THR A 41 12.60 11.55 1.50
N ASN A 42 11.66 10.92 0.81
CA ASN A 42 11.82 9.56 0.30
C ASN A 42 11.22 9.39 -1.12
N PRO A 43 11.81 10.01 -2.15
CA PRO A 43 11.28 9.96 -3.50
C PRO A 43 11.40 8.56 -4.10
N LEU A 44 10.38 8.14 -4.86
CA LEU A 44 10.40 6.90 -5.63
C LEU A 44 11.56 6.90 -6.62
N LYS A 45 12.39 5.86 -6.58
CA LYS A 45 13.51 5.64 -7.51
C LYS A 45 13.21 4.47 -8.43
N ARG A 46 13.97 4.39 -9.53
CA ARG A 46 13.86 3.27 -10.46
C ARG A 46 14.15 1.93 -9.77
N GLU A 47 15.15 1.90 -8.90
CA GLU A 47 15.59 0.70 -8.18
C GLU A 47 14.48 0.07 -7.32
N ASP A 48 13.56 0.87 -6.78
CA ASP A 48 12.43 0.37 -5.99
C ASP A 48 11.49 -0.53 -6.81
N LEU A 49 11.52 -0.39 -8.15
CA LEU A 49 10.74 -1.19 -9.10
C LEU A 49 11.51 -2.40 -9.66
N ASP A 50 12.77 -2.64 -9.26
CA ASP A 50 13.57 -3.74 -9.82
C ASP A 50 12.99 -5.12 -9.52
N GLU A 51 12.47 -5.33 -8.31
CA GLU A 51 11.79 -6.58 -7.96
C GLU A 51 10.54 -6.78 -8.83
N PHE A 52 9.76 -5.71 -9.08
CA PHE A 52 8.62 -5.76 -9.99
C PHE A 52 9.07 -6.19 -11.39
N VAL A 53 10.08 -5.54 -11.96
CA VAL A 53 10.57 -5.85 -13.32
C VAL A 53 11.08 -7.30 -13.40
N LYS A 54 11.81 -7.76 -12.39
CA LYS A 54 12.27 -9.14 -12.28
C LYS A 54 11.10 -10.14 -12.22
N CYS A 55 10.09 -9.86 -11.42
CA CYS A 55 8.88 -10.70 -11.31
C CYS A 55 8.03 -10.68 -12.58
N TYR A 56 7.93 -9.51 -13.22
CA TYR A 56 7.20 -9.28 -14.46
C TYR A 56 7.83 -10.06 -15.62
N ASN A 57 9.16 -10.21 -15.62
CA ASN A 57 9.93 -10.92 -16.64
C ASN A 57 9.58 -10.45 -18.07
N PRO A 58 10.04 -9.24 -18.48
CA PRO A 58 9.67 -8.65 -19.76
C PRO A 58 10.11 -9.50 -20.96
N GLU A 59 11.23 -10.22 -20.85
CA GLU A 59 11.75 -11.10 -21.90
C GLU A 59 10.80 -12.26 -22.20
N ASN A 60 10.23 -12.88 -21.15
CA ASN A 60 9.19 -13.88 -21.34
C ASN A 60 8.24 -13.95 -20.15
N ARG A 61 7.16 -13.19 -20.26
CA ARG A 61 6.11 -13.09 -19.26
C ARG A 61 5.33 -14.40 -19.04
N HIS A 62 5.49 -15.42 -19.86
CA HIS A 62 4.87 -16.73 -19.62
C HIS A 62 5.67 -17.56 -18.60
N ILE A 63 6.93 -17.19 -18.34
CA ILE A 63 7.83 -17.85 -17.39
C ILE A 63 7.94 -16.96 -16.15
N ARG A 64 6.81 -16.72 -15.49
CA ARG A 64 6.75 -15.98 -14.23
C ARG A 64 6.50 -16.95 -13.08
N LYS A 65 7.13 -16.70 -11.94
CA LYS A 65 6.96 -17.47 -10.72
C LYS A 65 6.47 -16.54 -9.61
N PRO A 66 5.40 -16.88 -8.89
CA PRO A 66 4.92 -16.04 -7.80
C PRO A 66 5.96 -16.01 -6.68
N THR A 67 6.08 -14.87 -6.01
CA THR A 67 6.80 -14.80 -4.73
C THR A 67 5.87 -15.16 -3.57
N TRP A 68 4.56 -15.04 -3.79
CA TRP A 68 3.52 -15.48 -2.86
C TRP A 68 3.27 -16.99 -2.95
N THR A 69 3.18 -17.65 -1.81
CA THR A 69 2.64 -19.01 -1.67
C THR A 69 1.87 -19.13 -0.36
N GLU A 70 1.10 -20.20 -0.15
CA GLU A 70 0.46 -20.45 1.16
C GLU A 70 1.47 -20.51 2.31
N LYS A 71 2.70 -20.97 2.04
CA LYS A 71 3.80 -21.01 3.00
C LYS A 71 4.56 -19.67 3.13
N LYS A 72 4.35 -18.76 2.19
CA LYS A 72 5.00 -17.44 2.10
C LYS A 72 3.96 -16.38 1.73
N PRO A 73 3.04 -16.05 2.67
CA PRO A 73 1.89 -15.20 2.39
C PRO A 73 2.25 -13.71 2.23
N ASP A 74 3.47 -13.33 2.62
CA ASP A 74 4.10 -12.01 2.52
C ASP A 74 4.62 -11.69 1.10
N GLY A 75 4.60 -12.65 0.17
CA GLY A 75 5.04 -12.42 -1.20
C GLY A 75 4.20 -11.35 -1.92
N ARG A 76 4.86 -10.38 -2.54
CA ARG A 76 4.24 -9.24 -3.25
C ARG A 76 3.81 -9.56 -4.68
N TRP A 77 4.19 -10.71 -5.24
CA TRP A 77 3.84 -11.13 -6.60
C TRP A 77 2.97 -12.38 -6.57
N ARG A 78 1.69 -12.22 -6.93
CA ARG A 78 0.68 -13.28 -6.86
C ARG A 78 -0.10 -13.41 -8.17
N ALA A 79 -0.41 -14.65 -8.54
CA ALA A 79 -1.25 -14.98 -9.68
C ALA A 79 -2.66 -15.35 -9.21
N PHE A 80 -3.65 -14.91 -9.98
CA PHE A 80 -5.07 -15.22 -9.80
C PHE A 80 -5.62 -15.82 -11.08
N ASP A 81 -6.35 -16.92 -10.97
CA ASP A 81 -6.95 -17.58 -12.12
C ASP A 81 -8.29 -16.93 -12.49
N TYR A 82 -8.68 -17.00 -13.77
CA TYR A 82 -9.91 -16.39 -14.28
C TYR A 82 -11.16 -16.74 -13.44
N LYS A 83 -11.26 -18.00 -12.99
CA LYS A 83 -12.39 -18.46 -12.16
C LYS A 83 -12.44 -17.73 -10.81
N GLU A 84 -11.30 -17.47 -10.20
CA GLU A 84 -11.22 -16.73 -8.94
C GLU A 84 -11.69 -15.29 -9.16
N LEU A 85 -11.27 -14.66 -10.26
CA LEU A 85 -11.60 -13.28 -10.59
C LEU A 85 -13.09 -13.08 -10.87
N ILE A 86 -13.69 -13.95 -11.69
CA ILE A 86 -15.09 -13.80 -12.10
C ILE A 86 -16.08 -14.11 -10.96
N ASN A 87 -15.65 -14.90 -9.98
CA ASN A 87 -16.44 -15.23 -8.80
C ASN A 87 -16.42 -14.12 -7.72
N ARG A 88 -15.62 -13.06 -7.91
CA ARG A 88 -15.61 -11.90 -7.00
C ARG A 88 -16.84 -11.04 -7.24
N ASP A 89 -17.26 -10.30 -6.21
CA ASP A 89 -18.30 -9.28 -6.36
C ASP A 89 -17.94 -8.32 -7.50
N LYS A 90 -18.87 -8.19 -8.45
CA LYS A 90 -18.72 -7.37 -9.67
C LYS A 90 -17.44 -7.64 -10.48
N ALA A 91 -16.85 -8.83 -10.33
CA ALA A 91 -15.54 -9.16 -10.88
C ALA A 91 -14.44 -8.13 -10.55
N SER A 92 -14.50 -7.55 -9.34
CA SER A 92 -13.61 -6.48 -8.91
C SER A 92 -12.14 -6.92 -8.91
N LEU A 93 -11.30 -6.09 -9.54
CA LEU A 93 -9.84 -6.25 -9.56
C LEU A 93 -9.14 -5.53 -8.40
N ASP A 94 -9.91 -4.92 -7.50
CA ASP A 94 -9.39 -4.35 -6.25
C ASP A 94 -9.07 -5.49 -5.28
N ILE A 95 -7.84 -6.00 -5.37
CA ILE A 95 -7.38 -7.23 -4.72
C ILE A 95 -6.14 -6.92 -3.89
N PHE A 96 -6.22 -7.21 -2.59
CA PHE A 96 -5.13 -7.10 -1.63
C PHE A 96 -5.07 -8.38 -0.78
N TRP A 97 -3.87 -8.77 -0.36
CA TRP A 97 -3.66 -9.92 0.52
C TRP A 97 -2.60 -9.68 1.59
N LEU A 98 -1.81 -8.62 1.45
CA LEU A 98 -0.88 -8.17 2.48
C LEU A 98 -1.65 -7.32 3.50
N LYS A 99 -1.27 -7.45 4.77
CA LYS A 99 -1.79 -6.59 5.84
C LYS A 99 -0.95 -5.33 5.93
N ASP A 100 -1.63 -4.22 6.15
CA ASP A 100 -0.98 -2.93 6.44
C ASP A 100 -0.55 -2.91 7.90
N GLU A 101 0.73 -2.70 8.16
CA GLU A 101 1.31 -2.66 9.50
C GLU A 101 0.80 -1.46 10.32
N SER A 102 0.42 -0.35 9.66
CA SER A 102 -0.16 0.82 10.34
C SER A 102 -1.55 0.55 10.93
N LEU A 103 -2.27 -0.46 10.41
CA LEU A 103 -3.55 -0.88 10.98
C LEU A 103 -3.36 -1.72 12.24
N GLU A 104 -2.21 -2.39 12.40
CA GLU A 104 -1.86 -3.12 13.63
C GLU A 104 -1.48 -2.17 14.78
N GLU A 105 -1.00 -0.97 14.49
CA GLU A 105 -0.88 0.11 15.49
C GLU A 105 -2.25 0.60 15.96
N SER A 106 -3.26 0.65 15.07
CA SER A 106 -4.63 1.05 15.45
C SER A 106 -5.33 0.01 16.35
N GLU A 107 -4.99 -1.26 16.18
CA GLU A 107 -5.49 -2.38 17.01
C GLU A 107 -4.74 -2.50 18.35
N ASN A 108 -3.57 -1.87 18.46
CA ASN A 108 -2.76 -1.77 19.69
C ASN A 108 -2.78 -0.35 20.28
N LEU A 109 -3.82 0.43 19.99
CA LEU A 109 -3.97 1.74 20.64
C LEU A 109 -4.13 1.54 22.15
N PRO A 110 -3.38 2.31 22.98
CA PRO A 110 -3.63 2.32 24.40
C PRO A 110 -5.06 2.81 24.66
N ASP A 111 -5.59 2.48 25.84
CA ASP A 111 -6.95 2.86 26.24
C ASP A 111 -7.24 4.34 25.91
N PRO A 112 -8.42 4.70 25.39
CA PRO A 112 -8.74 6.08 25.03
C PRO A 112 -8.48 7.11 26.14
N GLY A 113 -8.55 6.70 27.41
CA GLY A 113 -8.21 7.54 28.55
C GLY A 113 -6.71 7.80 28.72
N ILE A 114 -5.84 6.92 28.23
CA ILE A 114 -4.38 7.14 28.14
C ILE A 114 -4.09 8.15 27.03
N ILE A 115 -4.68 7.94 25.84
CA ILE A 115 -4.52 8.85 24.70
C ILE A 115 -5.01 10.26 25.06
N ALA A 116 -6.17 10.38 25.70
CA ALA A 116 -6.70 11.66 26.14
C ALA A 116 -5.78 12.36 27.16
N ARG A 117 -5.08 11.61 28.01
CA ARG A 117 -4.14 12.17 28.99
C ARG A 117 -2.87 12.66 28.34
N GLU A 118 -2.29 11.88 27.44
CA GLU A 118 -1.10 12.26 26.67
C GLU A 118 -1.37 13.53 25.85
N ILE A 119 -2.53 13.63 25.20
CA ILE A 119 -2.93 14.85 24.47
C ILE A 119 -3.02 16.06 25.41
N VAL A 120 -3.57 15.90 26.62
CA VAL A 120 -3.67 16.99 27.59
C VAL A 120 -2.29 17.44 28.08
N GLU A 121 -1.39 16.50 28.35
CA GLU A 121 0.00 16.79 28.75
C GLU A 121 0.75 17.54 27.63
N ASP A 122 0.69 17.05 26.38
CA ASP A 122 1.32 17.70 25.23
C ASP A 122 0.79 19.13 25.00
N LEU A 123 -0.53 19.33 25.16
CA LEU A 123 -1.13 20.66 25.03
C LEU A 123 -0.72 21.61 26.16
N GLN A 124 -0.52 21.11 27.37
CA GLN A 124 -0.02 21.90 28.50
C GLN A 124 1.42 22.32 28.28
N ASP A 125 2.26 21.41 27.80
CA ASP A 125 3.66 21.70 27.48
C ASP A 125 3.77 22.71 26.34
N ALA A 126 2.98 22.54 25.27
CA ALA A 126 2.92 23.51 24.18
C ALA A 126 2.44 24.89 24.66
N LEU A 127 1.42 24.94 25.53
CA LEU A 127 0.92 26.19 26.10
C LEU A 127 1.98 26.88 26.95
N ALA A 128 2.71 26.14 27.79
CA ALA A 128 3.79 26.68 28.61
C ALA A 128 4.93 27.25 27.75
N GLN A 129 5.30 26.57 26.66
CA GLN A 129 6.27 27.10 25.69
C GLN A 129 5.80 28.41 25.06
N PHE A 130 4.53 28.51 24.66
CA PHE A 130 3.98 29.76 24.12
C PHE A 130 3.93 30.89 25.15
N GLN A 131 3.67 30.58 26.42
CA GLN A 131 3.70 31.57 27.50
C GLN A 131 5.10 32.13 27.71
N LEU A 132 6.13 31.27 27.73
CA LEU A 132 7.53 31.70 27.83
C LEU A 132 7.92 32.61 26.66
N ILE A 133 7.54 32.24 25.43
CA ILE A 133 7.79 33.09 24.25
C ILE A 133 7.06 34.43 24.37
N ALA A 134 5.82 34.44 24.88
CA ALA A 134 5.04 35.67 25.05
C ALA A 134 5.62 36.59 26.13
N GLU A 135 6.18 36.03 27.21
CA GLU A 135 6.92 36.76 28.24
C GLU A 135 8.22 37.36 27.68
N ASP A 136 9.01 36.56 26.95
CA ASP A 136 10.25 37.02 26.28
C ASP A 136 10.00 38.13 25.23
N LEU A 137 8.82 38.19 24.64
CA LEU A 137 8.41 39.21 23.65
C LEU A 137 7.69 40.41 24.27
N GLY A 138 7.36 40.35 25.57
CA GLY A 138 6.58 41.36 26.30
C GLY A 138 7.42 42.39 27.08
N GLU A 139 8.75 42.23 27.07
CA GLU A 139 9.76 43.25 27.43
C GLU A 139 10.37 43.90 26.17
#